data_AF-A0AAN8FK05-F1
#
_entry.id   AF-A0AAN8FK05-F1
#
_cell.length_a   1.000
_cell.length_b   1.000
_cell.length_c   1.000
_cell.angle_alpha   90.00
_cell.angle_beta   90.00
_cell.angle_gamma   90.00
#
_symmetry.space_group_name_H-M   'P 1'
#
loop_
_entity.id
_entity.type
_entity.pdbx_description
1 polymer ?
#
loop_
_entity_poly.entity_id
_entity_poly.type
_entity_poly.pdbx_seq_one_letter_code
_entity_poly.pdbx_strand_id
1 'polypeptide(L)'
;MNINCLQGSSQCAPLPQKYVQCWDHMRRIESRCKLCDRLLCSECPLDSSKENGCLEHNKISLSSSDIRLEDSMLYAERIQEEIATAMNSAIGFRNELCARANFLKNEICAHIYYMMNAVLGRGFQLLAEIRQEEEAANRQLDDVVSRCSHAQRHLDTVRFSLFSW
;
A
#
# COMPACT_ATOMS: atom_id res chain seq x y z
N MET A 1 -5.82 14.16 29.40
CA MET A 1 -5.80 15.15 30.49
C MET A 1 -6.20 14.43 31.77
N ASN A 2 -5.27 14.32 32.73
CA ASN A 2 -5.48 13.69 34.03
C ASN A 2 -6.22 14.67 34.96
N ILE A 3 -7.25 14.22 35.67
CA ILE A 3 -7.78 14.92 36.83
C ILE A 3 -7.70 13.97 38.01
N ASN A 4 -6.72 14.23 38.86
CA ASN A 4 -6.59 13.68 40.20
C ASN A 4 -7.72 14.24 41.08
N CYS A 5 -8.51 13.37 41.70
CA CYS A 5 -9.28 13.73 42.89
C CYS A 5 -8.61 13.04 44.09
N LEU A 6 -7.87 13.84 44.86
CA LEU A 6 -7.34 13.49 46.17
C LEU A 6 -8.48 13.29 47.18
N GLN A 7 -8.25 12.32 48.06
CA GLN A 7 -9.12 11.88 49.14
C GLN A 7 -9.52 13.02 50.08
N GLY A 8 -10.77 13.01 50.56
CA GLY A 8 -11.13 13.66 51.81
C GLY A 8 -12.13 14.82 51.77
N SER A 9 -13.22 14.73 51.01
CA SER A 9 -14.48 15.41 51.35
C SER A 9 -15.61 14.87 50.50
N SER A 10 -16.54 14.17 51.16
CA SER A 10 -17.79 13.69 50.58
C SER A 10 -18.72 14.87 50.30
N GLN A 11 -18.56 15.54 49.15
CA GLN A 11 -19.58 16.37 48.50
C GLN A 11 -19.05 16.85 47.14
N CYS A 12 -19.05 15.96 46.16
CA CYS A 12 -19.15 16.42 44.77
C CYS A 12 -20.56 17.00 44.62
N ALA A 13 -20.67 18.33 44.54
CA ALA A 13 -21.93 18.99 44.22
C ALA A 13 -22.45 18.39 42.90
N PRO A 14 -23.70 17.89 42.84
CA PRO A 14 -24.25 17.35 41.61
C PRO A 14 -24.29 18.47 40.57
N LEU A 15 -23.72 18.20 39.38
CA LEU A 15 -23.85 19.06 38.22
C LEU A 15 -25.33 19.43 38.04
N PRO A 16 -25.67 20.71 37.77
CA PRO A 16 -27.05 21.12 37.62
C PRO A 16 -27.68 20.32 36.47
N GLN A 17 -28.61 19.42 36.80
CA GLN A 17 -29.37 18.65 35.82
C GLN A 17 -30.18 19.63 34.97
N LYS A 18 -29.68 19.91 33.75
CA LYS A 18 -30.46 20.62 32.75
C LYS A 18 -31.54 19.66 32.25
N TYR A 19 -32.77 19.86 32.70
CA TYR A 19 -33.91 19.11 32.22
C TYR A 19 -34.57 19.85 31.06
N VAL A 20 -34.98 19.10 30.04
CA VAL A 20 -35.76 19.66 28.94
C VAL A 20 -37.22 19.76 29.40
N GLN A 21 -37.81 20.95 29.25
CA GLN A 21 -39.21 21.21 29.57
C GLN A 21 -40.08 21.02 28.31
N CYS A 22 -41.26 20.44 28.49
CA CYS A 22 -42.31 20.43 27.49
C CYS A 22 -42.75 21.88 27.25
N TRP A 23 -42.83 22.28 25.98
CA TRP A 23 -43.23 23.63 25.59
C TRP A 23 -44.66 23.98 25.99
N ASP A 24 -45.58 23.01 25.94
CA ASP A 24 -47.01 23.28 26.15
C ASP A 24 -47.40 23.32 27.64
N HIS A 25 -46.77 22.47 28.46
CA HIS A 25 -47.14 22.30 29.88
C HIS A 25 -46.08 22.85 30.84
N MET A 26 -44.93 23.33 30.34
CA MET A 26 -43.77 23.77 31.14
C MET A 26 -43.30 22.73 32.19
N ARG A 27 -43.60 21.46 31.95
CA ARG A 27 -43.23 20.33 32.81
C ARG A 27 -42.03 19.58 32.27
N ARG A 28 -41.33 18.89 33.17
CA ARG A 28 -40.23 17.99 32.79
C ARG A 28 -40.72 16.96 31.77
N ILE A 29 -39.95 16.78 30.71
CA ILE A 29 -40.15 15.68 29.78
C ILE A 29 -39.65 14.39 30.43
N GLU A 30 -40.49 13.35 30.42
CA GLU A 30 -40.22 12.09 31.11
C GLU A 30 -40.39 10.88 30.19
N SER A 31 -41.05 11.06 29.04
CA SER A 31 -41.39 9.97 28.14
C SER A 31 -41.24 10.35 26.67
N ARG A 32 -41.22 9.34 25.80
CA ARG A 32 -41.22 9.46 24.35
C ARG A 32 -42.38 8.63 23.80
N CYS A 33 -43.08 9.14 22.78
CA CYS A 33 -44.04 8.33 22.04
C CYS A 33 -43.30 7.34 21.13
N LYS A 34 -43.60 6.04 21.25
CA LYS A 34 -42.99 4.99 20.41
C LYS A 34 -43.28 5.17 18.92
N LEU A 35 -44.46 5.72 18.59
CA LEU A 35 -44.95 5.78 17.22
C LEU A 35 -44.52 7.07 16.50
N CYS A 36 -44.51 8.20 17.21
CA CYS A 36 -44.25 9.53 16.62
C CYS A 36 -42.87 10.09 16.98
N ASP A 37 -42.13 9.40 17.84
CA ASP A 37 -40.81 9.83 18.35
C ASP A 37 -40.80 11.17 19.10
N ARG A 38 -41.98 11.70 19.44
CA ARG A 38 -42.11 12.97 20.18
C ARG A 38 -41.77 12.77 21.65
N LEU A 39 -41.03 13.73 22.19
CA LEU A 39 -40.76 13.89 23.62
C LEU A 39 -42.00 14.47 24.31
N LEU A 40 -42.45 13.82 25.39
CA LEU A 40 -43.71 14.10 26.08
C LEU A 40 -43.50 14.24 27.59
N CYS A 41 -44.17 15.20 28.21
CA CYS A 41 -44.37 15.22 29.66
C CYS A 41 -45.55 14.32 30.08
N SER A 42 -45.71 14.14 31.38
CA SER A 42 -46.81 13.35 31.96
C SER A 42 -48.19 13.80 31.49
N GLU A 43 -48.38 15.11 31.31
CA GLU A 43 -49.65 15.73 30.91
C GLU A 43 -49.93 15.80 29.41
N CYS A 44 -48.93 15.51 28.55
CA CYS A 44 -49.19 15.53 27.10
C CYS A 44 -50.23 14.46 26.75
N PRO A 45 -51.31 14.83 26.03
CA PRO A 45 -52.29 13.88 25.55
C PRO A 45 -51.64 12.94 24.53
N LEU A 46 -51.89 11.64 24.67
CA LEU A 46 -51.66 10.69 23.59
C LEU A 46 -52.95 10.64 22.80
N ASP A 47 -53.10 11.54 21.84
CA ASP A 47 -54.24 11.46 20.95
C ASP A 47 -54.15 10.14 20.16
N SER A 48 -54.99 9.18 20.53
CA SER A 48 -55.38 8.09 19.63
C SER A 48 -56.24 8.74 18.55
N SER A 49 -55.64 9.17 17.44
CA SER A 49 -56.40 9.69 16.31
C SER A 49 -57.37 8.59 15.84
N LYS A 50 -58.67 8.80 16.11
CA LYS A 50 -59.75 7.91 15.67
C LYS A 50 -60.19 8.35 14.29
N GLU A 51 -59.48 7.91 13.26
CA GLU A 51 -60.03 7.78 11.92
C GLU A 51 -59.15 6.82 11.12
N ASN A 52 -59.68 5.62 10.85
CA ASN A 52 -59.12 4.57 10.00
C ASN A 52 -57.77 3.94 10.43
N GLY A 53 -57.86 2.93 11.30
CA GLY A 53 -56.75 2.01 11.62
C GLY A 53 -55.95 2.45 12.84
N CYS A 54 -56.34 1.98 14.02
CA CYS A 54 -55.73 2.35 15.29
C CYS A 54 -54.24 2.01 15.36
N LEU A 55 -53.37 3.01 15.27
CA LEU A 55 -51.99 2.90 15.71
C LEU A 55 -51.92 3.36 17.17
N GLU A 56 -51.68 2.45 18.09
CA GLU A 56 -51.60 2.76 19.52
C GLU A 56 -50.33 3.57 19.83
N HIS A 57 -50.52 4.82 20.26
CA HIS A 57 -49.42 5.67 20.71
C HIS A 57 -49.03 5.28 22.13
N ASN A 58 -47.98 4.47 22.28
CA ASN A 58 -47.47 4.05 23.58
C ASN A 58 -46.34 4.97 24.09
N LYS A 59 -46.46 5.44 25.35
CA LYS A 59 -45.41 6.17 26.07
C LYS A 59 -44.33 5.20 26.54
N ILE A 60 -43.07 5.54 26.28
CA ILE A 60 -41.89 4.85 26.80
C ILE A 60 -41.15 5.83 27.70
N SER A 61 -40.75 5.41 28.89
CA SER A 61 -39.91 6.24 29.78
C SER A 61 -38.59 6.59 29.10
N LEU A 62 -38.16 7.84 29.21
CA LEU A 62 -36.86 8.26 28.69
C LEU A 62 -35.70 7.50 29.34
N SER A 63 -35.81 7.13 30.61
CA SER A 63 -34.79 6.31 31.29
C SER A 63 -34.51 4.97 30.58
N SER A 64 -35.53 4.38 29.95
CA SER A 64 -35.38 3.15 29.16
C SER A 64 -34.91 3.41 27.72
N SER A 65 -35.05 4.64 27.24
CA SER A 65 -34.54 5.08 25.93
C SER A 65 -33.06 5.48 26.02
N ASP A 66 -32.62 6.02 27.16
CA ASP A 66 -31.24 6.38 27.44
C ASP A 66 -30.33 5.13 27.45
N ILE A 67 -30.80 4.02 28.05
CA ILE A 67 -30.11 2.71 28.01
C ILE A 67 -29.85 2.24 26.57
N ARG A 68 -30.83 2.43 25.66
CA ARG A 68 -30.67 2.05 24.25
C ARG A 68 -29.68 2.94 23.49
N LEU A 69 -29.53 4.19 23.90
CA LEU A 69 -28.57 5.12 23.31
C LEU A 69 -27.15 4.77 23.79
N GLU A 70 -26.97 4.46 25.07
CA GLU A 70 -25.70 3.99 25.64
C GLU A 70 -25.23 2.71 24.94
N ASP A 71 -26.11 1.72 24.78
CA ASP A 71 -25.80 0.48 24.04
C ASP A 71 -25.42 0.77 22.57
N SER A 72 -26.09 1.73 21.92
CA SER A 72 -25.79 2.12 20.54
C SER A 72 -24.45 2.86 20.42
N MET A 73 -24.09 3.68 21.41
CA MET A 73 -22.79 4.36 21.46
C MET A 73 -21.65 3.36 21.69
N LEU A 74 -21.82 2.42 22.62
CA LEU A 74 -20.85 1.34 22.86
C LEU A 74 -20.67 0.46 21.62
N TYR A 75 -21.74 0.19 20.87
CA TYR A 75 -21.66 -0.52 19.60
C TYR A 75 -20.90 0.30 18.55
N ALA A 76 -21.17 1.60 18.43
CA ALA A 76 -20.48 2.48 17.50
C ALA A 76 -18.97 2.59 17.79
N GLU A 77 -18.58 2.69 19.07
CA GLU A 77 -17.18 2.70 19.51
C GLU A 77 -16.46 1.41 19.11
N ARG A 78 -17.10 0.25 19.33
CA ARG A 78 -16.55 -1.05 18.92
C ARG A 78 -16.33 -1.13 17.41
N ILE A 79 -17.31 -0.70 16.62
CA ILE A 79 -17.18 -0.68 15.16
C ILE A 79 -16.06 0.27 14.71
N GLN A 80 -15.89 1.42 15.36
CA GLN A 80 -14.77 2.31 15.08
C GLN A 80 -13.42 1.65 15.36
N GLU A 81 -13.29 0.91 16.47
CA GLU A 81 -12.07 0.19 16.82
C GLU A 81 -11.76 -0.95 15.84
N GLU A 82 -12.78 -1.71 15.43
CA GLU A 82 -12.65 -2.76 14.40
C GLU A 82 -12.20 -2.17 13.06
N ILE A 83 -12.79 -1.06 12.63
CA ILE A 83 -12.40 -0.36 11.40
C ILE A 83 -10.95 0.14 11.51
N ALA A 84 -10.57 0.76 12.63
CA ALA A 84 -9.21 1.24 12.84
C ALA A 84 -8.18 0.09 12.77
N THR A 85 -8.52 -1.05 13.37
CA THR A 85 -7.68 -2.25 13.34
C THR A 85 -7.55 -2.82 11.92
N ALA A 86 -8.65 -2.90 11.19
CA ALA A 86 -8.66 -3.35 9.80
C ALA A 86 -7.85 -2.40 8.89
N MET A 87 -7.99 -1.08 9.06
CA MET A 87 -7.23 -0.08 8.32
C MET A 87 -5.72 -0.20 8.60
N ASN A 88 -5.33 -0.32 9.86
CA ASN A 88 -3.91 -0.49 10.22
C ASN A 88 -3.33 -1.77 9.62
N SER A 89 -4.08 -2.87 9.66
CA SER A 89 -3.70 -4.14 9.05
C SER A 89 -3.54 -4.01 7.53
N ALA A 90 -4.47 -3.33 6.85
CA ALA A 90 -4.41 -3.08 5.41
C ALA A 90 -3.21 -2.19 5.02
N ILE A 91 -2.91 -1.16 5.82
CA ILE A 91 -1.71 -0.32 5.63
C ILE A 91 -0.44 -1.16 5.79
N GLY A 92 -0.38 -1.99 6.83
CA GLY A 92 0.74 -2.92 7.06
C GLY A 92 0.97 -3.86 5.88
N PHE A 93 -0.10 -4.51 5.42
CA PHE A 93 -0.06 -5.40 4.27
C PHE A 93 0.40 -4.70 2.99
N ARG A 94 -0.11 -3.49 2.71
CA ARG A 94 0.32 -2.68 1.57
C ARG A 94 1.82 -2.35 1.64
N ASN A 95 2.32 -1.98 2.81
CA ASN A 95 3.73 -1.67 3.00
C ASN A 95 4.61 -2.91 2.75
N GLU A 96 4.18 -4.08 3.24
CA GLU A 96 4.86 -5.35 2.99
C GLU A 96 4.89 -5.71 1.50
N LEU A 97 3.75 -5.56 0.80
CA LEU A 97 3.69 -5.75 -0.65
C LEU A 97 4.65 -4.83 -1.41
N CYS A 98 4.70 -3.55 -1.04
CA CYS A 98 5.66 -2.59 -1.62
C CYS A 98 7.11 -3.01 -1.36
N ALA A 99 7.43 -3.48 -0.16
CA ALA A 99 8.78 -3.95 0.17
C ALA A 99 9.16 -5.18 -0.68
N ARG A 100 8.26 -6.17 -0.78
CA ARG A 100 8.47 -7.37 -1.60
C ARG A 100 8.61 -7.05 -3.09
N ALA A 101 7.80 -6.14 -3.62
CA ALA A 101 7.90 -5.70 -5.01
C ALA A 101 9.24 -5.01 -5.30
N ASN A 102 9.71 -4.16 -4.40
CA ASN A 102 11.02 -3.52 -4.54
C ASN A 102 12.17 -4.52 -4.45
N PHE A 103 12.08 -5.49 -3.53
CA PHE A 103 13.08 -6.57 -3.44
C PHE A 103 13.15 -7.35 -4.75
N LEU A 104 12.01 -7.80 -5.28
CA LEU A 104 11.95 -8.54 -6.54
C LEU A 104 12.50 -7.72 -7.72
N LYS A 105 12.15 -6.42 -7.80
CA LYS A 105 12.70 -5.51 -8.81
C LYS A 105 14.23 -5.48 -8.76
N ASN A 106 14.80 -5.35 -7.55
CA ASN A 106 16.24 -5.28 -7.37
C ASN A 106 16.94 -6.60 -7.75
N GLU A 107 16.36 -7.74 -7.36
CA GLU A 107 16.86 -9.07 -7.74
C GLU A 107 16.86 -9.26 -9.26
N ILE A 108 15.78 -8.88 -9.94
CA ILE A 108 15.70 -8.94 -11.41
C ILE A 108 16.76 -8.05 -12.04
N CYS A 109 16.93 -6.81 -11.56
CA CYS A 109 17.95 -5.90 -12.07
C CYS A 109 19.37 -6.48 -11.88
N ALA A 110 19.66 -7.04 -10.72
CA ALA A 110 20.94 -7.69 -10.45
C ALA A 110 21.18 -8.89 -11.38
N HIS A 111 20.16 -9.72 -11.58
CA HIS A 111 20.26 -10.89 -12.46
C HIS A 111 20.53 -10.48 -13.92
N ILE A 112 19.80 -9.49 -14.44
CA ILE A 112 20.03 -8.95 -15.79
C ILE A 112 21.45 -8.41 -15.92
N TYR A 113 21.91 -7.64 -14.93
CA TYR A 113 23.27 -7.10 -14.92
C TYR A 113 24.34 -8.21 -14.99
N TYR A 114 24.20 -9.25 -14.17
CA TYR A 114 25.14 -10.38 -14.21
C TYR A 114 25.11 -11.14 -15.53
N MET A 115 23.93 -11.36 -16.11
CA MET A 115 23.79 -12.01 -17.41
C MET A 115 24.48 -11.19 -18.50
N MET A 116 24.25 -9.88 -18.54
CA MET A 116 24.88 -8.99 -19.52
C MET A 116 26.40 -9.03 -19.39
N ASN A 117 26.93 -8.96 -18.18
CA ASN A 117 28.37 -9.04 -17.94
C ASN A 117 28.97 -10.39 -18.35
N ALA A 118 28.26 -11.49 -18.10
CA ALA A 118 28.71 -12.81 -18.53
C ALA A 118 28.76 -12.94 -20.06
N VAL A 119 27.75 -12.43 -20.76
CA VAL A 119 27.69 -12.42 -22.23
C VAL A 119 28.80 -11.54 -22.81
N LEU A 120 28.96 -10.32 -22.28
CA LEU A 120 30.03 -9.40 -22.71
C LEU A 120 31.41 -9.98 -22.46
N GLY A 121 31.64 -10.58 -21.28
CA GLY A 121 32.91 -11.24 -20.94
C GLY A 121 33.26 -12.35 -21.93
N ARG A 122 32.31 -13.22 -22.27
CA ARG A 122 32.51 -14.25 -23.30
C ARG A 122 32.73 -13.66 -24.69
N GLY A 123 32.01 -12.60 -25.05
CA GLY A 123 32.21 -11.89 -26.32
C GLY A 123 33.64 -11.35 -26.47
N PHE A 124 34.17 -10.70 -25.43
CA PHE A 124 35.56 -10.21 -25.45
C PHE A 124 36.60 -11.32 -25.51
N GLN A 125 36.35 -12.45 -24.83
CA GLN A 125 37.23 -13.61 -24.91
C GLN A 125 37.31 -14.16 -26.34
N LEU A 126 36.16 -14.33 -27.01
CA LEU A 126 36.13 -14.79 -28.40
C LEU A 126 36.80 -13.81 -29.36
N LEU A 127 36.61 -12.50 -29.17
CA LEU A 127 37.31 -11.49 -29.98
C LEU A 127 38.83 -11.56 -29.81
N ALA A 128 39.31 -11.86 -28.60
CA ALA A 128 40.74 -12.04 -28.34
C ALA A 128 41.29 -13.29 -29.05
N GLU A 129 40.53 -14.39 -29.04
CA GLU A 129 40.88 -15.63 -29.75
C GLU A 129 40.96 -15.39 -31.27
N ILE A 130 39.93 -14.77 -31.87
CA ILE A 130 39.91 -14.43 -33.31
C ILE A 130 41.10 -13.54 -33.67
N ARG A 131 41.42 -12.55 -32.83
CA ARG A 131 42.57 -11.67 -33.07
C ARG A 131 43.89 -12.44 -33.09
N GLN A 132 44.07 -13.41 -32.19
CA GLN A 132 45.27 -14.24 -32.18
C GLN A 132 45.38 -15.12 -33.44
N GLU A 133 44.26 -15.68 -33.89
CA GLU A 133 44.19 -16.45 -35.14
C GLU A 133 44.52 -15.58 -36.35
N GLU A 134 44.00 -14.35 -36.41
CA GLU A 134 44.31 -13.37 -37.45
C GLU A 134 45.82 -13.04 -37.46
N GLU A 135 46.40 -12.73 -36.30
CA GLU A 135 47.84 -12.45 -36.16
C GLU A 135 48.71 -13.66 -36.54
N ALA A 136 48.23 -14.89 -36.31
CA ALA A 136 48.92 -16.11 -36.75
C ALA A 136 48.83 -16.30 -38.28
N ALA A 137 47.65 -16.10 -38.87
CA ALA A 137 47.43 -16.18 -40.31
C ALA A 137 48.24 -15.13 -41.08
N ASN A 138 48.29 -13.90 -40.58
CA ASN A 138 49.10 -12.82 -41.17
C ASN A 138 50.59 -13.18 -41.19
N ARG A 139 51.12 -13.77 -40.11
CA ARG A 139 52.51 -14.25 -40.07
C ARG A 139 52.79 -15.35 -41.08
N GLN A 140 51.85 -16.26 -41.30
CA GLN A 140 51.98 -17.29 -42.33
C GLN A 140 51.98 -16.68 -43.73
N LEU A 141 51.12 -15.68 -43.97
CA LEU A 141 51.09 -14.96 -45.23
C LEU A 141 52.41 -14.23 -45.50
N ASP A 142 52.98 -13.56 -44.50
CA ASP A 142 54.28 -12.88 -44.61
C ASP A 142 55.43 -13.85 -44.98
N ASP A 143 55.45 -15.06 -44.41
CA ASP A 143 56.43 -16.10 -44.76
C ASP A 143 56.31 -16.52 -46.24
N VAL A 144 55.07 -16.75 -46.70
CA VAL A 144 54.80 -17.09 -48.10
C VAL A 144 55.25 -15.97 -49.03
N VAL A 145 54.91 -14.71 -48.71
CA VAL A 145 55.33 -13.53 -49.48
C VAL A 145 56.86 -13.46 -49.55
N SER A 146 57.55 -13.61 -48.42
CA SER A 146 59.02 -13.61 -48.35
C SER A 146 59.65 -14.68 -49.25
N ARG A 147 59.13 -15.92 -49.20
CA ARG A 147 59.58 -17.02 -50.06
C ARG A 147 59.34 -16.74 -51.54
N CYS A 148 58.18 -16.22 -51.91
CA CYS A 148 57.86 -15.83 -53.28
C CYS A 148 58.80 -14.72 -53.77
N SER A 149 59.04 -13.68 -52.96
CA SER A 149 59.99 -12.61 -53.28
C SER A 149 61.43 -13.12 -53.41
N HIS A 150 61.83 -14.11 -52.61
CA HIS A 150 63.13 -14.76 -52.77
C HIS A 150 63.21 -15.55 -54.10
N ALA A 151 62.21 -16.37 -54.41
CA ALA A 151 62.15 -17.13 -55.67
C ALA A 151 62.16 -16.21 -56.90
N GLN A 152 61.40 -15.10 -56.85
CA GLN A 152 61.37 -14.10 -57.92
C GLN A 152 62.77 -13.52 -58.20
N ARG A 153 63.51 -13.14 -57.15
CA ARG A 153 64.89 -12.63 -57.29
C ARG A 153 65.83 -13.63 -57.96
N HIS A 154 65.70 -14.93 -57.64
CA HIS A 154 66.47 -15.98 -58.31
C HIS A 154 66.14 -16.06 -59.80
N LEU A 155 64.85 -16.06 -60.16
CA LEU A 155 64.42 -16.07 -61.55
C LEU A 155 64.92 -14.85 -62.32
N ASP A 156 64.85 -13.65 -61.73
CA ASP A 156 65.34 -12.42 -62.35
C ASP A 156 66.86 -12.47 -62.59
N THR A 157 67.62 -13.01 -61.62
CA THR A 157 69.08 -13.17 -61.74
C THR A 157 69.44 -14.13 -62.89
N VAL A 158 68.76 -15.28 -62.96
CA VAL A 158 68.97 -16.25 -64.05
C VAL A 158 68.59 -15.62 -65.39
N ARG A 159 67.47 -14.91 -65.47
CA ARG A 159 67.03 -14.22 -66.69
C ARG A 159 68.08 -13.20 -67.15
N PHE A 160 68.60 -12.35 -66.27
CA PHE A 160 69.66 -11.40 -66.63
C PHE A 160 70.92 -12.10 -67.16
N SER A 161 71.34 -13.21 -66.56
CA SER A 161 72.52 -13.96 -67.01
C SER A 161 72.34 -14.60 -68.40
N LEU A 162 71.13 -15.01 -68.77
CA LEU A 162 70.79 -15.58 -70.08
C LEU A 162 70.74 -14.54 -71.21
N PHE A 163 70.47 -13.27 -70.90
CA PHE A 163 70.40 -12.17 -71.88
C PHE A 163 71.66 -11.30 -71.94
N SER A 164 72.71 -11.64 -71.17
CA SER A 164 73.99 -10.90 -71.13
C SER A 164 75.11 -11.53 -71.95
N TRP A 165 74.78 -12.46 -72.87
CA TRP A 165 75.69 -13.07 -73.86
C TRP A 165 75.33 -12.62 -75.27
#